data_AF-A0A1G3UJF1-F1
#
_entry.id   AF-A0A1G3UJF1-F1
#
_cell.length_a   1.000
_cell.length_b   1.000
_cell.length_c   1.000
_cell.angle_alpha   90.00
_cell.angle_beta   90.00
_cell.angle_gamma   90.00
#
_symmetry.space_group_name_H-M   'P 1'
#
loop_
_entity.id
_entity.type
_entity.pdbx_description
1 polymer ?
#
loop_
_entity_poly.entity_id
_entity_poly.type
_entity_poly.pdbx_seq_one_letter_code
_entity_poly.pdbx_strand_id
1 'polypeptide(L)'
;MNISVKSILLICTLTSCVAIAADENVEAKEDKASTFAQMFEKGAVSGNLRSMYAGYDQKQAGENNIYATAIGGYLKYELSELNGFSAAAAFATSHNIGFATGDKESKHNDELSSSEGEYSMLSEAYLNYGSCYINCC
;
A
#
# COMPACT_ATOMS: atom_id res chain seq x y z
N MET A 1 25.78 11.66 -5.48
CA MET A 1 25.75 10.25 -5.96
C MET A 1 25.92 9.35 -4.75
N ASN A 2 25.09 8.31 -4.67
CA ASN A 2 24.85 7.37 -3.57
C ASN A 2 23.85 7.85 -2.51
N ILE A 3 22.56 7.60 -2.77
CA ILE A 3 21.56 7.43 -1.72
C ILE A 3 21.53 5.94 -1.40
N SER A 4 21.96 5.59 -0.18
CA SER A 4 21.95 4.23 0.34
C SER A 4 20.53 3.87 0.76
N VAL A 5 19.81 3.12 -0.07
CA VAL A 5 18.50 2.54 0.27
C VAL A 5 18.70 1.54 1.40
N LYS A 6 18.34 1.92 2.63
CA LYS A 6 18.28 0.99 3.78
C LYS A 6 16.91 0.32 3.75
N SER A 7 16.82 -0.86 3.14
CA SER A 7 15.68 -1.75 3.29
C SER A 7 15.47 -2.07 4.77
N ILE A 8 14.38 -1.59 5.36
CA ILE A 8 14.00 -1.90 6.75
C ILE A 8 13.35 -3.30 6.74
N LEU A 9 14.15 -4.31 7.05
CA LEU A 9 13.70 -5.68 7.24
C LEU A 9 13.07 -5.81 8.64
N LEU A 10 11.76 -5.59 8.76
CA LEU A 10 11.05 -5.86 10.02
C LEU A 10 10.68 -7.33 10.09
N ILE A 11 11.58 -8.15 10.64
CA ILE A 11 11.32 -9.57 10.94
C ILE A 11 10.46 -9.61 12.22
N CYS A 12 9.14 -9.64 12.07
CA CYS A 12 8.26 -9.88 13.21
C CYS A 12 8.23 -11.39 13.50
N THR A 13 9.10 -11.85 14.41
CA THR A 13 9.14 -13.27 14.84
C THR A 13 8.03 -13.56 15.85
N LEU A 14 6.79 -13.63 15.36
CA LEU A 14 5.74 -14.45 15.95
C LEU A 14 5.21 -15.29 14.79
N THR A 15 5.59 -16.57 14.82
CA THR A 15 5.15 -17.69 14.00
C THR A 15 4.37 -17.33 12.71
N SER A 16 5.10 -17.38 11.59
CA SER A 16 4.69 -17.54 10.17
C SER A 16 4.61 -16.36 9.19
N CYS A 17 4.72 -15.09 9.60
CA CYS A 17 4.68 -13.98 8.62
C CYS A 17 6.08 -13.40 8.30
N VAL A 18 6.63 -13.76 7.14
CA VAL A 18 7.74 -13.00 6.52
C VAL A 18 7.14 -12.05 5.51
N ALA A 19 7.24 -10.74 5.76
CA ALA A 19 6.86 -9.69 4.81
C ALA A 19 8.11 -8.95 4.35
N ILE A 20 8.32 -8.87 3.04
CA ILE A 20 9.32 -8.00 2.43
C ILE A 20 8.54 -6.84 1.80
N ALA A 21 8.77 -5.63 2.28
CA ALA A 21 8.21 -4.41 1.72
C ALA A 21 9.37 -3.56 1.16
N ALA A 22 9.28 -3.22 -0.12
CA ALA A 22 10.08 -2.15 -0.70
C ALA A 22 9.20 -0.90 -0.70
N ASP A 23 9.56 0.05 0.14
CA ASP A 23 8.88 1.34 0.25
C ASP A 23 9.77 2.38 -0.43
N GLU A 24 9.36 2.83 -1.62
CA GLU A 24 9.97 3.97 -2.28
C GLU A 24 9.12 5.20 -1.94
N ASN A 25 9.41 5.82 -0.79
CA ASN A 25 8.94 7.16 -0.50
C ASN A 25 9.67 8.15 -1.43
N VAL A 26 9.03 8.53 -2.54
CA VAL A 26 9.46 9.71 -3.28
C VAL A 26 8.97 10.92 -2.49
N GLU A 27 9.87 11.51 -1.72
CA GLU A 27 9.56 12.70 -0.92
C GLU A 27 8.98 13.79 -1.82
N ALA A 28 7.77 14.23 -1.47
CA ALA A 28 7.17 15.45 -1.98
C ALA A 28 8.12 16.61 -1.72
N LYS A 29 8.56 17.33 -2.75
CA LYS A 29 9.12 18.66 -2.51
C LYS A 29 8.00 19.53 -1.96
N GLU A 30 8.13 19.98 -0.70
CA GLU A 30 7.28 21.00 -0.08
C GLU A 30 7.44 22.37 -0.76
N ASP A 31 7.11 22.47 -2.04
CA ASP A 31 7.05 23.74 -2.74
C ASP A 31 5.58 24.00 -3.05
N LYS A 32 4.93 24.88 -2.27
CA LYS A 32 3.54 25.25 -2.50
C LYS A 32 3.32 25.64 -3.98
N ALA A 33 2.18 25.24 -4.53
CA ALA A 33 1.82 25.54 -5.90
C ALA A 33 1.28 26.97 -5.99
N SER A 34 1.70 27.72 -7.02
CA SER A 34 1.17 29.07 -7.27
C SER A 34 0.06 29.09 -8.32
N THR A 35 -0.10 28.01 -9.08
CA THR A 35 -1.14 27.86 -10.12
C THR A 35 -1.76 26.47 -10.05
N PHE A 36 -2.95 26.32 -10.64
CA PHE A 36 -3.63 25.03 -10.73
C PHE A 36 -2.78 23.96 -11.42
N ALA A 37 -2.07 24.31 -12.51
CA ALA A 37 -1.16 23.40 -13.19
C ALA A 37 -0.01 22.95 -12.28
N GLN A 38 0.56 23.88 -11.49
CA GLN A 38 1.64 23.56 -10.56
C GLN A 38 1.23 22.59 -9.44
N MET A 39 -0.07 22.49 -9.09
CA MET A 39 -0.53 21.49 -8.11
C MET A 39 -0.22 20.07 -8.54
N PHE A 40 -0.31 19.80 -9.86
CA PHE A 40 -0.01 18.50 -10.45
C PHE A 40 1.49 18.36 -10.72
N GLU A 41 2.15 19.39 -11.25
CA GLU A 41 3.60 19.35 -11.55
C GLU A 41 4.44 19.12 -10.29
N LYS A 42 4.03 19.70 -9.16
CA LYS A 42 4.69 19.55 -7.86
C LYS A 42 4.04 18.49 -6.97
N GLY A 43 3.06 17.77 -7.50
CA GLY A 43 2.40 16.68 -6.78
C GLY A 43 3.38 15.57 -6.43
N ALA A 44 3.08 14.84 -5.36
CA ALA A 44 3.92 13.78 -4.84
C ALA A 44 3.29 12.43 -5.14
N VAL A 45 4.14 11.49 -5.55
CA VAL A 45 3.77 10.08 -5.68
C VAL A 45 4.39 9.34 -4.52
N SER A 46 3.60 8.61 -3.74
CA SER A 46 4.11 7.73 -2.69
C SER A 46 3.47 6.36 -2.81
N GLY A 47 4.11 5.34 -2.26
CA GLY A 47 3.58 3.99 -2.37
C GLY A 47 4.56 2.94 -1.89
N ASN A 48 4.08 1.71 -1.91
CA ASN A 48 4.91 0.56 -1.59
C ASN A 48 4.60 -0.62 -2.52
N LEU A 49 5.59 -1.48 -2.65
CA LEU A 49 5.40 -2.82 -3.17
C LEU A 49 5.65 -3.82 -2.05
N ARG A 50 4.77 -4.81 -1.91
CA ARG A 50 4.78 -5.80 -0.85
C ARG A 50 4.57 -7.19 -1.41
N SER A 51 5.40 -8.13 -0.96
CA SER A 51 5.14 -9.56 -1.07
C SER A 51 4.80 -10.11 0.31
N MET A 52 3.73 -10.90 0.41
CA MET A 52 3.24 -11.46 1.67
C MET A 52 2.99 -12.95 1.53
N TYR A 53 3.30 -13.68 2.60
CA TYR A 53 2.83 -15.04 2.83
C TYR A 53 2.03 -15.06 4.13
N ALA A 54 0.86 -15.68 4.12
CA ALA A 54 0.03 -15.88 5.31
C ALA A 54 -0.57 -17.29 5.26
N GLY A 55 -0.55 -18.00 6.39
CA GLY A 55 -1.15 -19.32 6.49
C GLY A 55 -1.63 -19.63 7.91
N TYR A 56 -2.71 -20.40 8.00
CA TYR A 56 -3.36 -20.81 9.23
C TYR A 56 -3.46 -22.33 9.32
N ASP A 57 -2.93 -22.87 10.42
CA ASP A 57 -3.10 -24.28 10.77
C ASP A 57 -4.45 -24.48 11.48
N GLN A 58 -5.40 -25.11 10.78
CA GLN A 58 -6.73 -25.38 11.32
C GLN A 58 -6.67 -26.60 12.24
N LYS A 59 -7.06 -26.40 13.51
CA LYS A 59 -7.05 -27.49 14.53
C LYS A 59 -8.36 -28.26 14.62
N GLN A 60 -9.41 -27.81 13.91
CA GLN A 60 -10.70 -28.50 13.88
C GLN A 60 -10.66 -29.69 12.92
N ALA A 61 -11.21 -30.81 13.34
CA ALA A 61 -11.29 -32.00 12.50
C ALA A 61 -12.22 -31.77 11.31
N GLY A 62 -11.72 -31.97 10.08
CA GLY A 62 -12.46 -31.75 8.84
C GLY A 62 -12.17 -30.41 8.15
N GLU A 63 -11.47 -29.50 8.82
CA GLU A 63 -11.02 -28.23 8.24
C GLU A 63 -9.61 -28.37 7.65
N ASN A 64 -9.39 -27.78 6.48
CA ASN A 64 -8.09 -27.78 5.81
C ASN A 64 -7.26 -26.58 6.27
N ASN A 65 -5.94 -26.74 6.35
CA ASN A 65 -5.03 -25.61 6.49
C ASN A 65 -5.15 -24.69 5.27
N ILE A 66 -5.20 -23.39 5.52
CA ILE A 66 -5.30 -22.36 4.49
C ILE A 66 -4.01 -21.56 4.39
N TYR A 67 -3.58 -21.20 3.19
CA TYR A 67 -2.41 -20.37 2.96
C TYR A 67 -2.50 -19.61 1.63
N ALA A 68 -1.87 -18.44 1.57
CA ALA A 68 -1.72 -17.65 0.37
C ALA A 68 -0.37 -16.94 0.34
N THR A 69 0.19 -16.83 -0.87
CA THR A 69 1.27 -15.90 -1.18
C THR A 69 0.72 -14.87 -2.15
N ALA A 70 0.85 -13.58 -1.84
CA ALA A 70 0.40 -12.51 -2.72
C ALA A 70 1.50 -11.46 -2.93
N ILE A 71 1.43 -10.81 -4.08
CA ILE A 71 2.19 -9.60 -4.41
C ILE A 71 1.21 -8.47 -4.69
N GLY A 72 1.46 -7.33 -4.07
CA GLY A 72 0.56 -6.18 -4.15
C GLY A 72 1.20 -4.93 -3.60
N GLY A 73 0.44 -3.85 -3.56
CA GLY A 73 0.94 -2.56 -3.13
C GLY A 73 -0.14 -1.51 -3.14
N TYR A 74 0.19 -0.34 -2.62
CA TYR A 74 -0.60 0.86 -2.82
C TYR A 74 0.25 1.93 -3.51
N LEU A 75 -0.41 2.74 -4.33
CA LEU A 75 0.14 3.90 -5.00
C LEU A 75 -0.77 5.09 -4.71
N LYS A 76 -0.22 6.16 -4.16
CA LYS A 76 -0.91 7.40 -3.84
C LYS A 76 -0.31 8.54 -4.64
N TYR A 77 -1.17 9.41 -5.13
CA TYR A 77 -0.79 10.68 -5.73
C TYR A 77 -1.48 11.82 -4.99
N GLU A 78 -0.67 12.75 -4.48
CA GLU A 78 -1.11 13.88 -3.68
C GLU A 78 -0.73 15.19 -4.39
N LEU A 79 -1.71 16.05 -4.58
CA LEU A 79 -1.52 17.37 -5.18
C LEU A 79 -0.86 18.31 -4.18
N SER A 80 0.11 19.09 -4.66
CA SER A 80 0.68 20.17 -3.86
C SER A 80 -0.39 21.20 -3.48
N GLU A 81 -0.26 21.79 -2.30
CA GLU A 81 -1.19 22.79 -1.80
C GLU A 81 -1.23 24.04 -2.72
N LEU A 82 -2.44 24.50 -3.05
CA LEU A 82 -2.72 25.80 -3.68
C LEU A 82 -3.74 26.55 -2.84
N ASN A 83 -3.34 27.70 -2.29
CA ASN A 83 -4.23 28.55 -1.48
C ASN A 83 -4.94 27.79 -0.36
N GLY A 84 -4.24 26.87 0.30
CA GLY A 84 -4.81 26.03 1.35
C GLY A 84 -5.55 24.78 0.87
N PHE A 85 -5.79 24.61 -0.43
CA PHE A 85 -6.41 23.40 -0.97
C PHE A 85 -5.38 22.35 -1.38
N SER A 86 -5.58 21.11 -0.97
CA SER A 86 -4.88 19.94 -1.50
C SER A 86 -5.87 18.80 -1.72
N ALA A 87 -5.48 17.81 -2.53
CA ALA A 87 -6.28 16.63 -2.77
C ALA A 87 -5.37 15.44 -3.02
N ALA A 88 -5.86 14.24 -2.76
CA ALA A 88 -5.12 13.03 -3.10
C ALA A 88 -6.07 11.91 -3.52
N ALA A 89 -5.50 10.95 -4.24
CA ALA A 89 -6.12 9.68 -4.56
C ALA A 89 -5.09 8.56 -4.37
N ALA A 90 -5.53 7.42 -3.83
CA ALA A 90 -4.71 6.23 -3.71
C ALA A 90 -5.41 5.01 -4.30
N PHE A 91 -4.61 4.18 -4.96
CA PHE A 91 -5.00 2.94 -5.59
C PHE A 91 -4.26 1.78 -4.91
N ALA A 92 -4.96 0.70 -4.60
CA ALA A 92 -4.40 -0.49 -4.01
C ALA A 92 -4.70 -1.72 -4.89
N THR A 93 -3.72 -2.60 -5.03
CA THR A 93 -3.83 -3.83 -5.79
C THR A 93 -3.11 -4.97 -5.08
N SER A 94 -3.63 -6.19 -5.22
CA SER A 94 -2.97 -7.39 -4.72
C SER A 94 -3.39 -8.59 -5.56
N HIS A 95 -2.44 -9.45 -5.91
CA HIS A 95 -2.64 -10.65 -6.70
C HIS A 95 -1.92 -11.84 -6.08
N ASN A 96 -2.59 -12.99 -6.07
CA ASN A 96 -2.00 -14.25 -5.66
C ASN A 96 -0.88 -14.70 -6.60
N ILE A 97 0.12 -15.34 -6.02
CA ILE A 97 1.14 -16.10 -6.73
C ILE A 97 0.66 -17.56 -6.79
N GLY A 98 0.05 -17.94 -7.91
CA GLY A 98 -0.69 -19.22 -8.03
C GLY A 98 0.05 -20.47 -7.53
N PHE A 99 1.34 -20.64 -7.83
CA PHE A 99 2.10 -21.82 -7.38
C PHE A 99 2.40 -21.84 -5.87
N ALA A 100 2.25 -20.70 -5.19
CA ALA A 100 2.58 -20.49 -3.78
C ALA A 100 1.32 -20.15 -2.94
N THR A 101 0.13 -20.38 -3.50
CA THR A 101 -1.17 -20.17 -2.84
C THR A 101 -1.95 -21.47 -2.84
N GLY A 102 -2.76 -21.71 -1.81
CA GLY A 102 -3.63 -22.88 -1.74
C GLY A 102 -4.76 -22.81 -2.77
N ASP A 103 -5.30 -23.96 -3.15
CA ASP A 103 -6.40 -24.04 -4.10
C ASP A 103 -7.64 -23.27 -3.60
N LYS A 104 -8.27 -22.50 -4.48
CA LYS A 104 -9.45 -21.65 -4.19
C LYS A 104 -10.58 -22.40 -3.47
N GLU A 105 -10.75 -23.67 -3.79
CA GLU A 105 -11.86 -24.50 -3.29
C GLU A 105 -11.70 -24.97 -1.84
N SER A 106 -10.49 -24.94 -1.27
CA SER A 106 -10.29 -25.60 0.04
C SER A 106 -9.11 -25.12 0.88
N LYS A 107 -8.12 -24.44 0.30
CA LYS A 107 -6.85 -24.10 0.98
C LYS A 107 -6.44 -22.64 0.80
N HIS A 108 -7.24 -21.84 0.10
CA HIS A 108 -6.93 -20.43 -0.14
C HIS A 108 -7.23 -19.58 1.09
N ASN A 109 -6.30 -18.66 1.41
CA ASN A 109 -6.51 -17.59 2.39
C ASN A 109 -6.80 -16.28 1.64
N ASP A 110 -8.01 -15.75 1.78
CA ASP A 110 -8.52 -14.58 1.06
C ASP A 110 -8.06 -13.23 1.64
N GLU A 111 -7.43 -13.20 2.81
CA GLU A 111 -7.00 -11.96 3.48
C GLU A 111 -6.01 -11.14 2.64
N LEU A 112 -5.17 -11.78 1.84
CA LEU A 112 -4.11 -11.10 1.11
C LEU A 112 -4.56 -10.52 -0.24
N SER A 113 -5.57 -11.10 -0.86
CA SER A 113 -5.89 -10.85 -2.27
C SER A 113 -7.37 -11.03 -2.61
N SER A 114 -8.27 -11.15 -1.63
CA SER A 114 -9.69 -11.52 -1.80
C SER A 114 -9.95 -13.00 -2.12
N SER A 115 -11.24 -13.38 -2.10
CA SER A 115 -11.73 -14.72 -2.45
C SER A 115 -11.47 -15.08 -3.92
N GLU A 116 -11.44 -14.07 -4.79
CA GLU A 116 -11.13 -14.25 -6.21
C GLU A 116 -9.61 -14.37 -6.47
N GLY A 117 -8.80 -14.14 -5.44
CA GLY A 117 -7.34 -14.23 -5.52
C GLY A 117 -6.68 -12.98 -6.12
N GLU A 118 -7.46 -11.95 -6.39
CA GLU A 118 -6.98 -10.61 -6.70
C GLU A 118 -7.95 -9.52 -6.26
N TYR A 119 -7.44 -8.31 -6.06
CA TYR A 119 -8.24 -7.09 -6.01
C TYR A 119 -7.48 -5.92 -6.62
N SER A 120 -8.24 -4.94 -7.07
CA SER A 120 -7.73 -3.66 -7.55
C SER A 120 -8.80 -2.60 -7.30
N MET A 121 -8.47 -1.59 -6.49
CA MET A 121 -9.46 -0.62 -6.01
C MET A 121 -8.86 0.75 -5.77
N LEU A 122 -9.70 1.79 -5.93
CA LEU A 122 -9.44 3.10 -5.36
C LEU A 122 -9.64 3.00 -3.85
N SER A 123 -8.55 3.07 -3.08
CA SER A 123 -8.55 2.88 -1.62
C SER A 123 -8.77 4.18 -0.86
N GLU A 124 -8.36 5.31 -1.43
CA GLU A 124 -8.47 6.64 -0.80
C GLU A 124 -8.77 7.69 -1.86
N ALA A 125 -9.63 8.65 -1.53
CA ALA A 125 -9.77 9.90 -2.25
C ALA A 125 -10.21 10.98 -1.27
N TYR A 126 -9.49 12.10 -1.22
CA TYR A 126 -9.85 13.23 -0.37
C TYR A 126 -9.53 14.58 -1.00
N LEU A 127 -10.18 15.59 -0.42
CA LEU A 127 -9.87 16.99 -0.61
C LEU A 127 -9.72 17.63 0.78
N ASN A 128 -8.62 18.32 0.98
CA ASN A 128 -8.30 19.03 2.21
C ASN A 128 -8.32 20.54 1.95
N TYR A 129 -8.72 21.29 2.99
CA TYR A 129 -8.63 22.74 3.01
C TYR A 129 -8.06 23.21 4.35
N GLY A 130 -6.87 23.81 4.32
CA GLY A 130 -6.22 24.47 5.44
C GLY A 130 -6.27 25.99 5.28
N SER A 131 -6.75 26.69 6.31
CA SER A 131 -6.68 28.16 6.37
C SER A 131 -5.52 28.59 7.29
N CYS A 132 -4.73 29.59 6.86
CA CYS A 132 -3.61 30.15 7.64
C CYS A 132 -4.03 30.75 9.01
N TYR A 133 -5.33 30.86 9.30
CA TYR A 133 -5.81 31.25 10.63
C TYR A 133 -5.56 30.22 11.74
N ILE A 134 -5.21 28.96 11.43
CA ILE A 134 -5.15 27.87 12.41
C ILE A 134 -3.76 27.24 12.58
N ASN A 135 -2.89 27.27 11.57
CA ASN A 135 -1.49 26.81 11.70
C ASN A 135 -0.59 27.53 10.68
N CYS A 136 -0.14 28.71 11.05
CA CYS A 136 0.93 29.41 10.35
C CYS A 136 2.15 29.43 11.29
N CYS A 137 2.86 28.30 11.39
CA CYS A 137 4.19 28.16 11.98
C CYS A 137 4.94 27.04 11.25
#